data_AF-A0A8I0BWS1-F1
#
_entry.id   AF-A0A8I0BWS1-F1
#
_cell.length_a   1.000
_cell.length_b   1.000
_cell.length_c   1.000
_cell.angle_alpha   90.00
_cell.angle_beta   90.00
_cell.angle_gamma   90.00
#
_symmetry.space_group_name_H-M   'P 1'
#
loop_
_entity.id
_entity.type
_entity.pdbx_description
1 polymer ?
#
loop_
_entity_poly.entity_id
_entity_poly.type
_entity_poly.pdbx_seq_one_letter_code
_entity_poly.pdbx_strand_id
1 'polypeptide(L)'
;MSEDDVTALETATSDFPIASGILSHLLYPRAAARRAGAIVKWWEKRRLSYNLIVGGGAGLSVVIGSLLWLLPPNDLPLEIIPLEGYLEFLFLINLSYSVGPVTEFLAHKLWGTHVRPVDPTLFRMGLTFSLGLTLVLPVIVFVIQWVFRAIAFVF
;
A
#
# COMPACT_ATOMS: atom_id res chain seq x y z
N MET A 1 39.42 12.84 -14.02
CA MET A 1 38.65 11.60 -13.88
C MET A 1 39.14 10.70 -15.00
N SER A 2 40.00 9.74 -14.67
CA SER A 2 40.59 8.83 -15.66
C SER A 2 39.53 7.82 -16.12
N GLU A 3 39.76 7.14 -17.27
CA GLU A 3 38.89 6.04 -17.71
C GLU A 3 38.74 4.96 -16.63
N ASP A 4 39.78 4.74 -15.83
CA ASP A 4 39.76 3.82 -14.70
C ASP A 4 38.77 4.24 -13.61
N ASP A 5 38.63 5.55 -13.35
CA ASP A 5 37.64 6.07 -12.40
C ASP A 5 36.21 5.87 -12.92
N VAL A 6 35.99 6.05 -14.22
CA VAL A 6 34.67 5.87 -14.85
C VAL A 6 34.27 4.39 -14.83
N THR A 7 35.22 3.51 -15.15
CA THR A 7 35.00 2.06 -15.14
C THR A 7 34.78 1.56 -13.71
N ALA A 8 35.53 2.07 -12.73
CA ALA A 8 35.35 1.75 -11.32
C ALA A 8 33.99 2.25 -10.79
N LEU A 9 33.52 3.41 -11.24
CA LEU A 9 32.18 3.93 -10.90
C LEU A 9 31.07 3.11 -11.56
N GLU A 10 31.20 2.73 -12.83
CA GLU A 10 30.23 1.86 -13.52
C GLU A 10 30.13 0.50 -12.84
N THR A 11 31.27 -0.09 -12.48
CA THR A 11 31.34 -1.37 -11.76
C THR A 11 30.78 -1.26 -10.34
N ALA A 12 31.09 -0.17 -9.62
CA ALA A 12 30.53 0.08 -8.29
C ALA A 12 29.00 0.31 -8.33
N THR A 13 28.47 0.94 -9.39
CA THR A 13 27.01 1.07 -9.57
C THR A 13 26.32 -0.22 -10.01
N SER A 14 27.01 -1.13 -10.72
CA SER A 14 26.46 -2.46 -11.01
C SER A 14 26.45 -3.37 -9.78
N ASP A 15 27.39 -3.16 -8.86
CA ASP A 15 27.56 -3.94 -7.65
C ASP A 15 26.73 -3.44 -6.46
N PHE A 16 26.08 -2.27 -6.57
CA PHE A 16 24.97 -1.98 -5.66
C PHE A 16 23.82 -2.91 -6.02
N PRO A 17 23.47 -3.88 -5.16
CA PRO A 17 22.26 -4.63 -5.37
C PRO A 17 21.12 -3.64 -5.15
N ILE A 18 20.62 -3.03 -6.23
CA ILE A 18 19.26 -2.49 -6.24
C ILE A 18 18.41 -3.71 -5.95
N ALA A 19 18.13 -3.93 -4.65
CA ALA A 19 17.73 -5.18 -4.06
C ALA A 19 17.00 -6.05 -5.08
N SER A 20 17.60 -7.10 -5.63
CA SER A 20 17.02 -7.89 -6.73
C SER A 20 15.85 -8.78 -6.29
N GLY A 21 15.17 -8.40 -5.20
CA GLY A 21 14.03 -9.09 -4.62
C GLY A 21 12.70 -8.54 -5.10
N ILE A 22 11.66 -9.37 -5.00
CA ILE A 22 10.26 -9.05 -5.34
C ILE A 22 9.80 -7.73 -4.69
N LEU A 23 10.26 -7.44 -3.46
CA LEU A 23 9.91 -6.23 -2.73
C LEU A 23 10.41 -4.94 -3.41
N SER A 24 11.61 -4.94 -3.99
CA SER A 24 12.13 -3.75 -4.66
C SER A 24 11.39 -3.50 -5.97
N HIS A 25 11.06 -4.56 -6.70
CA HIS A 25 10.31 -4.46 -7.95
C HIS A 25 8.89 -3.96 -7.70
N LEU A 26 8.34 -4.27 -6.52
CA LEU A 26 7.02 -3.83 -6.10
C LEU A 26 7.03 -2.40 -5.54
N LEU A 27 8.00 -2.05 -4.70
CA LEU A 27 8.09 -0.73 -4.06
C LEU A 27 8.75 0.34 -4.93
N TYR A 28 9.68 -0.03 -5.81
CA TYR A 28 10.42 0.86 -6.70
C TYR A 28 10.28 0.45 -8.18
N PRO A 29 9.05 0.43 -8.73
CA PRO A 29 8.84 0.08 -10.12
C PRO A 29 9.43 1.13 -11.08
N ARG A 30 10.00 0.66 -12.19
CA ARG A 30 10.31 1.54 -13.34
C ARG A 30 9.04 2.24 -13.82
N ALA A 31 9.12 3.54 -14.06
CA ALA A 31 7.98 4.34 -14.51
C ALA A 31 7.49 3.95 -15.90
N ALA A 32 6.24 4.30 -16.23
CA ALA A 32 5.68 4.00 -17.54
C ALA A 32 6.35 4.83 -18.65
N ALA A 33 6.34 4.28 -19.87
CA ALA A 33 6.63 5.09 -21.05
C ALA A 33 5.60 6.23 -21.18
N ARG A 34 6.02 7.40 -21.70
CA ARG A 34 5.18 8.61 -21.81
C ARG A 34 4.15 8.53 -22.93
N ARG A 35 3.22 7.59 -22.81
CA ARG A 35 2.08 7.38 -23.70
C ARG A 35 0.88 6.96 -22.85
N ALA A 36 -0.29 7.54 -23.08
CA ALA A 36 -1.49 7.27 -22.27
C ALA A 36 -1.79 5.77 -22.09
N GLY A 37 -1.70 4.97 -23.16
CA GLY A 37 -1.90 3.52 -23.09
C GLY A 37 -0.84 2.78 -22.27
N ALA A 38 0.40 3.28 -22.23
CA ALA A 38 1.47 2.70 -21.41
C ALA A 38 1.28 3.01 -19.92
N ILE A 39 0.76 4.21 -19.59
CA ILE A 39 0.38 4.60 -18.22
C ILE A 39 -0.74 3.67 -17.71
N VAL A 40 -1.83 3.53 -18.47
CA VAL A 40 -2.94 2.64 -18.09
C VAL A 40 -2.46 1.20 -17.90
N LYS A 41 -1.67 0.67 -18.85
CA LYS A 41 -1.10 -0.69 -18.76
C LYS A 41 -0.19 -0.86 -17.53
N TRP A 42 0.55 0.18 -17.17
CA TRP A 42 1.43 0.17 -16.01
C TRP A 42 0.65 0.07 -14.70
N TRP A 43 -0.45 0.84 -14.58
CA TRP A 43 -1.36 0.74 -13.45
C TRP A 43 -2.04 -0.63 -13.43
N GLU A 44 -2.72 -1.05 -14.50
CA GLU A 44 -3.45 -2.34 -14.48
C GLU A 44 -2.59 -3.55 -14.07
N LYS A 45 -1.32 -3.59 -14.48
CA LYS A 45 -0.37 -4.65 -14.05
C LYS A 45 -0.17 -4.72 -12.52
N ARG A 46 -0.33 -3.61 -11.82
CA ARG A 46 -0.10 -3.47 -10.37
C ARG A 46 -1.38 -3.51 -9.55
N ARG A 47 -2.56 -3.45 -10.19
CA ARG A 47 -3.86 -3.57 -9.52
C ARG A 47 -3.93 -4.82 -8.65
N LEU A 48 -3.46 -5.96 -9.18
CA LEU A 48 -3.45 -7.23 -8.44
C LEU A 48 -2.55 -7.15 -7.20
N SER A 49 -1.30 -6.69 -7.35
CA SER A 49 -0.37 -6.56 -6.23
C SER A 49 -0.88 -5.60 -5.16
N TYR A 50 -1.47 -4.48 -5.57
CA TYR A 50 -2.10 -3.53 -4.66
C TYR A 50 -3.27 -4.17 -3.91
N ASN A 51 -4.20 -4.82 -4.60
CA ASN A 51 -5.35 -5.47 -3.98
C ASN A 51 -4.92 -6.58 -3.00
N LEU A 52 -3.89 -7.36 -3.35
CA LEU A 52 -3.34 -8.39 -2.47
C LEU A 52 -2.71 -7.80 -1.21
N ILE A 53 -1.94 -6.72 -1.33
CA ILE A 53 -1.30 -6.08 -0.17
C ILE A 53 -2.32 -5.38 0.72
N VAL A 54 -3.18 -4.54 0.13
CA VAL A 54 -4.17 -3.77 0.89
C VAL A 54 -5.24 -4.68 1.47
N GLY A 55 -5.74 -5.63 0.68
CA GLY A 55 -6.68 -6.65 1.14
C GLY A 55 -6.06 -7.60 2.17
N GLY A 56 -4.80 -7.99 1.99
CA GLY A 56 -4.05 -8.76 2.99
C GLY A 56 -3.85 -7.98 4.29
N GLY A 57 -3.54 -6.69 4.22
CA GLY A 57 -3.44 -5.80 5.38
C GLY A 57 -4.77 -5.68 6.13
N ALA A 58 -5.89 -5.60 5.40
CA ALA A 58 -7.22 -5.60 5.99
C ALA A 58 -7.58 -6.94 6.65
N GLY A 59 -7.29 -8.06 5.98
CA GLY A 59 -7.50 -9.39 6.57
C GLY A 59 -6.66 -9.57 7.83
N LEU A 60 -5.41 -9.10 7.82
CA LEU A 60 -4.52 -9.15 8.97
C LEU A 60 -5.04 -8.30 10.13
N SER A 61 -5.58 -7.10 9.88
CA SER A 61 -6.15 -6.29 10.96
C SER A 61 -7.40 -6.93 11.58
N VAL A 62 -8.24 -7.61 10.80
CA VAL A 62 -9.36 -8.40 11.32
C VAL A 62 -8.87 -9.55 12.19
N VAL A 63 -7.83 -10.28 11.75
CA VAL A 63 -7.22 -11.35 12.56
C VAL A 63 -6.66 -10.80 13.86
N ILE A 64 -5.90 -9.71 13.83
CA ILE A 64 -5.35 -9.06 15.03
C ILE A 64 -6.47 -8.59 15.96
N GLY A 65 -7.50 -7.93 15.45
CA GLY A 65 -8.65 -7.49 16.23
C GLY A 65 -9.38 -8.66 16.88
N SER A 66 -9.57 -9.76 16.15
CA SER A 66 -10.17 -11.00 16.66
C SER A 66 -9.34 -11.63 17.77
N LEU A 67 -8.02 -11.67 17.60
CA LEU A 67 -7.10 -12.16 18.64
C LEU A 67 -7.17 -11.27 19.89
N LEU A 68 -7.13 -9.95 19.74
CA LEU A 68 -7.27 -9.00 20.85
C LEU A 68 -8.61 -9.13 21.57
N TRP A 69 -9.68 -9.45 20.83
CA TRP A 69 -11.00 -9.70 21.42
C TRP A 69 -11.04 -10.94 22.31
N LEU A 70 -10.27 -11.98 21.95
CA LEU A 70 -10.17 -13.22 22.72
C LEU A 70 -9.36 -13.04 24.01
N LEU A 71 -8.53 -12.00 24.12
CA LEU A 71 -7.84 -11.72 25.39
C LEU A 71 -8.86 -11.30 26.46
N PRO A 72 -8.69 -11.79 27.71
CA PRO A 72 -9.41 -11.23 28.85
C PRO A 72 -9.13 -9.72 28.94
N PRO A 73 -10.13 -8.89 29.31
CA PRO A 73 -11.51 -9.22 29.68
C PRO A 73 -12.40 -9.40 28.44
N ASN A 74 -13.11 -10.53 28.32
CA ASN A 74 -13.80 -10.95 27.09
C ASN A 74 -15.34 -10.98 27.18
N ASP A 75 -15.91 -10.20 28.10
CA ASP A 75 -17.33 -10.25 28.47
C ASP A 75 -18.29 -9.69 27.40
N LEU A 76 -17.75 -9.08 26.35
CA LEU A 76 -18.51 -8.53 25.24
C LEU A 76 -18.67 -9.58 24.12
N PRO A 77 -19.86 -9.68 23.49
CA PRO A 77 -20.10 -10.60 22.38
C PRO A 77 -19.23 -10.23 21.17
N LEU A 78 -18.64 -11.25 20.52
CA LEU A 78 -17.85 -11.07 19.30
C LEU A 78 -18.65 -10.28 18.25
N GLU A 79 -18.17 -9.08 17.92
CA GLU A 79 -18.73 -8.27 16.85
C GLU A 79 -18.26 -8.84 15.51
N ILE A 80 -19.13 -9.62 14.87
CA ILE A 80 -18.88 -10.17 13.54
C ILE A 80 -19.08 -9.03 12.54
N ILE A 81 -18.04 -8.69 11.79
CA ILE A 81 -18.16 -7.72 10.68
C ILE A 81 -19.19 -8.27 9.68
N PRO A 82 -20.30 -7.55 9.41
CA PRO A 82 -21.29 -7.97 8.44
C PRO A 82 -20.68 -8.13 7.05
N LEU A 83 -21.17 -9.11 6.28
CA LEU A 83 -20.70 -9.35 4.91
C LEU A 83 -20.82 -8.09 4.04
N GLU A 84 -21.85 -7.28 4.26
CA GLU A 84 -22.09 -5.99 3.61
C GLU A 84 -20.89 -5.04 3.79
N GLY A 85 -20.40 -4.88 5.02
CA GLY A 85 -19.23 -4.04 5.31
C GLY A 85 -17.95 -4.56 4.64
N TYR A 86 -17.80 -5.88 4.48
CA TYR A 86 -16.67 -6.45 3.74
C TYR A 86 -16.76 -6.16 2.23
N LEU A 87 -17.95 -6.20 1.64
CA LEU A 87 -18.15 -5.89 0.21
C LEU A 87 -17.93 -4.40 -0.08
N GLU A 88 -18.45 -3.52 0.78
CA GLU A 88 -18.19 -2.07 0.70
C GLU A 88 -16.69 -1.78 0.76
N PHE A 89 -15.99 -2.49 1.63
CA PHE A 89 -14.55 -2.36 1.77
C PHE A 89 -13.78 -2.82 0.51
N LEU A 90 -14.16 -3.96 -0.09
CA LEU A 90 -13.58 -4.41 -1.37
C LEU A 90 -13.81 -3.38 -2.48
N PHE A 91 -14.98 -2.74 -2.50
CA PHE A 91 -15.28 -1.66 -3.43
C PHE A 91 -14.36 -0.45 -3.18
N LEU A 92 -14.21 -0.02 -1.93
CA LEU A 92 -13.37 1.13 -1.55
C LEU A 92 -11.89 0.93 -1.89
N ILE A 93 -11.36 -0.29 -1.76
CA ILE A 93 -9.98 -0.60 -2.18
C ILE A 93 -9.81 -0.33 -3.68
N ASN A 94 -10.73 -0.82 -4.52
CA ASN A 94 -10.66 -0.64 -5.97
C ASN A 94 -10.89 0.83 -6.38
N LEU A 95 -11.76 1.54 -5.66
CA LEU A 95 -11.98 2.96 -5.87
C LEU A 95 -10.72 3.77 -5.54
N SER A 96 -10.11 3.50 -4.39
CA SER A 96 -8.86 4.15 -3.93
C SER A 96 -7.72 3.93 -4.93
N TYR A 97 -7.63 2.71 -5.48
CA TYR A 97 -6.66 2.41 -6.53
C TYR A 97 -6.84 3.28 -7.77
N SER A 98 -8.10 3.51 -8.18
CA SER A 98 -8.46 4.22 -9.41
C SER A 98 -8.12 5.71 -9.37
N VAL A 99 -7.92 6.30 -8.19
CA VAL A 99 -7.49 7.70 -8.03
C VAL A 99 -6.09 7.93 -8.60
N GLY A 100 -5.17 6.96 -8.46
CA GLY A 100 -3.79 7.05 -8.97
C GLY A 100 -3.72 7.24 -10.49
N PRO A 101 -4.26 6.30 -11.30
CA PRO A 101 -4.29 6.41 -12.75
C PRO A 101 -5.00 7.68 -13.24
N VAL A 102 -6.10 8.08 -12.59
CA VAL A 102 -6.84 9.30 -12.95
C VAL A 102 -6.00 10.54 -12.71
N THR A 103 -5.34 10.63 -11.56
CA THR A 103 -4.46 11.76 -11.22
C THR A 103 -3.29 11.86 -12.19
N GLU A 104 -2.70 10.72 -12.55
CA GLU A 104 -1.59 10.71 -13.50
C GLU A 104 -2.04 11.06 -14.94
N PHE A 105 -3.19 10.55 -15.37
CA PHE A 105 -3.76 10.91 -16.66
C PHE A 105 -4.07 12.41 -16.75
N LEU A 106 -4.63 12.99 -15.70
CA LEU A 106 -4.86 14.44 -15.60
C LEU A 106 -3.54 15.22 -15.64
N ALA A 107 -2.52 14.76 -14.90
CA ALA A 107 -1.21 15.38 -14.92
C ALA A 107 -0.57 15.33 -16.32
N HIS A 108 -0.69 14.21 -17.02
CA HIS A 108 -0.22 14.07 -18.39
C HIS A 108 -1.01 14.95 -19.36
N LYS A 109 -2.32 15.10 -19.18
CA LYS A 109 -3.17 15.94 -20.03
C LYS A 109 -2.88 17.44 -19.83
N LEU A 110 -2.61 17.87 -18.59
CA LEU A 110 -2.40 19.28 -18.25
C LEU A 110 -0.99 19.77 -18.56
N TRP A 111 0.03 18.94 -18.34
CA TRP A 111 1.43 19.34 -18.45
C TRP A 111 2.25 18.52 -19.47
N GLY A 112 1.62 17.57 -20.17
CA GLY A 112 2.26 16.81 -21.25
C GLY A 112 3.42 15.94 -20.80
N THR A 113 4.51 15.96 -21.57
CA THR A 113 5.73 15.17 -21.33
C THR A 113 6.77 15.91 -20.48
N HIS A 114 6.51 17.16 -20.10
CA HIS A 114 7.47 18.00 -19.36
C HIS A 114 7.56 17.68 -17.87
N VAL A 115 6.63 16.87 -17.33
CA VAL A 115 6.65 16.43 -15.93
C VAL A 115 7.48 15.16 -15.78
N ARG A 116 8.24 15.06 -14.68
CA ARG A 116 8.95 13.82 -14.30
C ARG A 116 7.99 12.66 -14.02
N PRO A 117 8.44 11.40 -14.11
CA PRO A 117 7.57 10.26 -13.84
C PRO A 117 7.10 10.26 -12.40
N VAL A 118 5.79 10.43 -12.21
CA VAL A 118 5.14 10.50 -10.90
C VAL A 118 4.49 9.18 -10.51
N ASP A 119 4.35 8.24 -11.46
CA ASP A 119 3.67 6.95 -11.32
C ASP A 119 4.20 6.14 -10.11
N PRO A 120 5.52 5.89 -9.98
CA PRO A 120 6.05 5.09 -8.88
C PRO A 120 5.84 5.77 -7.52
N THR A 121 5.91 7.09 -7.47
CA THR A 121 5.74 7.88 -6.25
C THR A 121 4.27 7.90 -5.82
N LEU A 122 3.35 8.16 -6.74
CA LEU A 122 1.90 8.10 -6.51
C LEU A 122 1.47 6.72 -6.04
N PHE A 123 1.98 5.66 -6.67
CA PHE A 123 1.70 4.29 -6.26
C PHE A 123 2.17 4.00 -4.83
N ARG A 124 3.40 4.40 -4.48
CA ARG A 124 3.91 4.22 -3.11
C ARG A 124 3.10 5.01 -2.09
N MET A 125 2.81 6.28 -2.36
CA MET A 125 2.00 7.12 -1.47
C MET A 125 0.61 6.52 -1.26
N GLY A 126 -0.07 6.12 -2.33
CA GLY A 126 -1.38 5.49 -2.28
C GLY A 126 -1.36 4.15 -1.54
N LEU A 127 -0.33 3.33 -1.75
CA LEU A 127 -0.15 2.05 -1.06
C LEU A 127 0.08 2.26 0.45
N THR A 128 0.99 3.17 0.82
CA THR A 128 1.29 3.47 2.24
C THR A 128 0.06 4.07 2.93
N PHE A 129 -0.63 5.00 2.28
CA PHE A 129 -1.86 5.59 2.82
C PHE A 129 -2.94 4.51 3.04
N SER A 130 -3.14 3.64 2.05
CA SER A 130 -4.14 2.58 2.14
C SER A 130 -3.78 1.56 3.24
N LEU A 131 -2.53 1.13 3.35
CA LEU A 131 -2.09 0.29 4.47
C LEU A 131 -2.25 0.99 5.83
N GLY A 132 -2.03 2.31 5.87
CA GLY A 132 -2.32 3.11 7.05
C GLY A 132 -3.79 2.98 7.47
N LEU A 133 -4.71 3.11 6.52
CA LEU A 133 -6.15 3.01 6.77
C LEU A 133 -6.64 1.59 7.04
N THR A 134 -6.08 0.57 6.37
CA THR A 134 -6.62 -0.79 6.41
C THR A 134 -5.95 -1.69 7.44
N LEU A 135 -4.71 -1.38 7.83
CA LEU A 135 -3.94 -2.16 8.80
C LEU A 135 -3.63 -1.34 10.05
N VAL A 136 -2.93 -0.20 9.90
CA VAL A 136 -2.39 0.53 11.05
C VAL A 136 -3.49 1.13 11.93
N LEU A 137 -4.41 1.88 11.31
CA LEU A 137 -5.48 2.57 12.03
C LEU A 137 -6.41 1.59 12.77
N PRO A 138 -6.94 0.51 12.14
CA PRO A 138 -7.78 -0.45 12.85
C PRO A 138 -7.03 -1.15 13.99
N VAL A 139 -5.77 -1.54 13.79
CA VAL A 139 -4.96 -2.16 14.86
C VAL A 139 -4.80 -1.21 16.05
N ILE A 140 -4.52 0.08 15.81
CA ILE A 140 -4.46 1.08 16.89
C ILE A 140 -5.80 1.15 17.64
N VAL A 141 -6.92 1.21 16.91
CA VAL A 141 -8.26 1.26 17.53
C VAL A 141 -8.52 0.01 18.38
N PHE A 142 -8.25 -1.19 17.86
CA PHE A 142 -8.45 -2.43 18.60
C PHE A 142 -7.57 -2.51 19.86
N VAL A 143 -6.31 -2.07 19.77
CA VAL A 143 -5.41 -2.00 20.94
C VAL A 143 -5.96 -1.02 21.98
N ILE A 144 -6.38 0.17 21.57
CA ILE A 144 -6.97 1.17 22.48
C ILE A 144 -8.23 0.61 23.15
N GLN A 145 -9.13 0.00 22.39
CA GLN A 145 -10.35 -0.63 22.92
C GLN A 145 -10.03 -1.71 23.94
N TRP A 146 -9.06 -2.58 23.64
CA TRP A 146 -8.64 -3.63 24.56
C TRP A 146 -8.05 -3.04 25.85
N VAL A 147 -7.21 -2.00 25.76
CA VAL A 147 -6.66 -1.31 26.93
C VAL A 147 -7.77 -0.72 27.80
N PHE A 148 -8.77 -0.06 27.21
CA PHE A 148 -9.91 0.46 27.97
C PHE A 148 -10.69 -0.64 28.69
N ARG A 149 -10.92 -1.79 28.03
CA ARG A 149 -11.57 -2.96 28.65
C ARG A 149 -10.75 -3.48 29.83
N ALA A 150 -9.44 -3.64 29.63
CA ALA A 150 -8.53 -4.09 30.68
C ALA A 150 -8.54 -3.15 31.90
N ILE A 151 -8.55 -1.83 31.68
CA ILE A 151 -8.68 -0.84 32.76
C ILE A 151 -10.03 -1.00 33.47
N ALA A 152 -11.14 -1.03 32.72
CA ALA A 152 -12.49 -1.13 33.28
C ALA A 152 -12.77 -2.45 34.02
N PHE A 153 -11.98 -3.50 33.76
CA PHE A 153 -12.07 -4.76 34.49
C PHE A 153 -11.28 -4.75 35.80
N VAL A 154 -10.22 -3.94 35.89
CA VAL A 154 -9.36 -3.84 37.07
C VAL A 154 -9.93 -2.89 38.12
N PHE A 155 -10.62 -1.82 37.70
CA PHE A 155 -11.22 -0.79 38.56
C PHE A 155 -12.73 -0.96 38.70
#